data_AF-A0A0F3IJD0-F1
#
_entry.id   AF-A0A0F3IJD0-F1
#
_cell.length_a   1.000
_cell.length_b   1.000
_cell.length_c   1.000
_cell.angle_alpha   90.00
_cell.angle_beta   90.00
_cell.angle_gamma   90.00
#
_symmetry.space_group_name_H-M   'P 1'
#
loop_
_entity.id
_entity.type
_entity.pdbx_description
1 polymer ?
#
loop_
_entity_poly.entity_id
_entity_poly.type
_entity_poly.pdbx_seq_one_letter_code
_entity_poly.pdbx_strand_id
1 'polypeptide(L)'
;MGCKSKLTTEQFETLKQFLKDDKADIYRMPVNQYSVLARGLEGSDRLVEQRKQPVQISIDPLELARDYIEYSQLDEAKSVLEKAILQQPERVELHHELLDLYRSTRDASGFNIMLNELSELKVELIDEWKQLNTYFKG
;
A
#
# COMPACT_ATOMS: atom_id res chain seq x y z
N MET A 1 28.79 -51.54 14.81
CA MET A 1 28.67 -50.79 13.54
C MET A 1 27.63 -49.71 13.73
N GLY A 2 28.02 -48.45 13.98
CA GLY A 2 27.12 -47.38 14.42
C GLY A 2 26.51 -46.59 13.27
N CYS A 3 25.41 -45.87 13.55
CA CYS A 3 24.59 -45.07 12.62
C CYS A 3 25.32 -43.99 11.79
N LYS A 4 26.63 -43.84 11.95
CA LYS A 4 27.47 -42.91 11.16
C LYS A 4 27.57 -43.28 9.68
N SER A 5 27.39 -44.56 9.31
CA SER A 5 27.48 -45.01 7.92
C SER A 5 26.23 -44.72 7.07
N LYS A 6 25.15 -44.24 7.68
CA LYS A 6 23.88 -43.94 6.99
C LYS A 6 23.62 -42.45 6.76
N LEU A 7 24.51 -41.59 7.25
CA LEU A 7 24.42 -40.13 7.06
C LEU A 7 25.36 -39.74 5.93
N THR A 8 24.88 -38.91 5.00
CA THR A 8 25.77 -38.28 4.02
C THR A 8 26.70 -37.30 4.72
N THR A 9 27.88 -37.05 4.14
CA THR A 9 28.91 -36.17 4.72
C THR A 9 28.37 -34.77 5.01
N GLU A 10 27.47 -34.29 4.17
CA GLU A 10 26.78 -33.01 4.33
C GLU A 10 25.84 -33.00 5.56
N GLN A 11 24.99 -34.02 5.71
CA GLN A 11 24.09 -34.15 6.86
C GLN A 11 24.85 -34.25 8.19
N PHE A 12 26.01 -34.92 8.18
CA PHE A 12 26.84 -35.07 9.36
C PHE A 12 27.44 -33.74 9.82
N GLU A 13 27.93 -32.92 8.89
CA GLU A 13 28.49 -31.60 9.23
C GLU A 13 27.42 -30.62 9.69
N THR A 14 26.22 -30.62 9.08
CA THR A 14 25.09 -29.81 9.56
C THR A 14 24.69 -30.19 10.99
N LEU A 15 24.64 -31.48 11.30
CA LEU A 15 24.28 -31.97 12.64
C LEU A 15 25.37 -31.66 13.69
N LYS A 16 26.64 -31.70 13.29
CA LYS A 16 27.77 -31.33 14.15
C LYS A 16 27.84 -29.83 14.44
N GLN A 17 27.49 -28.99 13.46
CA GLN A 17 27.35 -27.54 13.67
C GLN A 17 26.16 -27.24 14.59
N PHE A 18 25.05 -27.94 14.43
CA PHE A 18 23.86 -27.80 15.27
C PHE A 18 24.10 -28.19 16.73
N LEU A 19 24.80 -29.31 16.99
CA LEU A 19 25.14 -29.75 18.35
C LEU A 19 26.11 -28.81 19.10
N LYS A 20 26.79 -27.90 18.39
CA LYS A 20 27.68 -26.90 19.01
C LYS A 20 26.95 -25.63 19.43
N ASP A 21 25.73 -25.42 18.95
CA ASP A 21 25.00 -24.17 19.14
C ASP A 21 23.77 -24.44 20.01
N ASP A 22 23.89 -24.11 21.30
CA ASP A 22 22.88 -24.39 22.35
C ASP A 22 21.56 -23.64 22.14
N LYS A 23 21.49 -22.76 21.14
CA LYS A 23 20.32 -21.95 20.74
C LYS A 23 19.83 -22.27 19.33
N ALA A 24 20.33 -23.32 18.70
CA ALA A 24 19.99 -23.62 17.32
C ALA A 24 18.51 -24.00 17.19
N ASP A 25 17.82 -23.23 16.35
CA ASP A 25 16.38 -23.33 16.13
C ASP A 25 16.07 -24.61 15.33
N ILE A 26 15.47 -25.60 15.99
CA ILE A 26 15.19 -26.95 15.45
C ILE A 26 14.36 -26.88 14.15
N TYR A 27 13.62 -25.79 13.95
CA TYR A 27 12.79 -25.52 12.77
C TYR A 27 13.57 -25.32 11.46
N ARG A 28 14.90 -25.13 11.52
CA ARG A 28 15.74 -24.97 10.32
C ARG A 28 16.28 -26.28 9.74
N MET A 29 16.04 -27.41 10.40
CA MET A 29 16.41 -28.70 9.82
C MET A 29 15.36 -29.17 8.80
N PRO A 30 15.77 -29.78 7.68
CA PRO A 30 14.87 -30.52 6.80
C PRO A 30 14.45 -31.81 7.53
N VAL A 31 13.52 -31.69 8.47
CA VAL A 31 13.00 -32.84 9.21
C VAL A 31 12.03 -33.61 8.31
N ASN A 32 12.07 -34.94 8.40
CA ASN A 32 11.08 -35.77 7.73
C ASN A 32 9.71 -35.57 8.40
N GLN A 33 8.81 -34.89 7.71
CA GLN A 33 7.42 -34.61 8.12
C GLN A 33 6.57 -35.85 8.41
N TYR A 34 7.06 -37.05 8.09
CA TYR A 34 6.39 -38.33 8.35
C TYR A 34 7.03 -39.15 9.50
N SER A 35 8.00 -38.59 10.23
CA SER A 35 8.64 -39.27 11.35
C SER A 35 7.95 -38.98 12.68
N VAL A 36 7.62 -40.01 13.46
CA VAL A 36 7.03 -39.90 14.82
C VAL A 36 8.03 -39.29 15.83
N LEU A 37 9.32 -39.31 15.51
CA LEU A 37 10.39 -38.74 16.32
C LEU A 37 10.69 -37.27 15.98
N ALA A 38 10.01 -36.72 14.97
CA ALA A 38 10.05 -35.29 14.68
C ALA A 38 9.14 -34.55 15.68
N ARG A 39 9.59 -33.40 16.17
CA ARG A 39 8.71 -32.47 16.87
C ARG A 39 7.61 -32.12 15.86
N GLY A 40 6.38 -32.54 16.15
CA GLY A 40 5.22 -32.29 15.30
C GLY A 40 4.96 -30.79 15.17
N LEU A 41 4.04 -30.41 14.28
CA LEU A 41 3.63 -29.03 14.12
C LEU A 41 3.06 -28.48 15.44
N GLU A 42 3.91 -27.89 16.29
CA GLU A 42 3.50 -27.05 17.42
C GLU A 42 2.88 -25.82 16.75
N GLY A 43 1.55 -25.69 16.87
CA GLY A 43 0.72 -24.83 16.02
C GLY A 43 1.34 -23.48 15.68
N SER A 44 1.27 -23.10 14.41
CA SER A 44 1.72 -21.78 13.98
C SER A 44 0.70 -20.72 14.36
N ASP A 45 1.12 -19.65 15.04
CA ASP A 45 0.27 -18.48 15.33
C ASP A 45 -0.16 -17.70 14.07
N ARG A 46 0.33 -18.09 12.89
CA ARG A 46 0.12 -17.41 11.62
C ARG A 46 -1.05 -18.01 10.84
N LEU A 47 -2.25 -17.96 11.42
CA LEU A 47 -3.50 -18.46 10.80
C LEU A 47 -4.01 -17.55 9.67
N VAL A 48 -3.67 -16.27 9.71
CA VAL A 48 -4.14 -15.27 8.74
C VAL A 48 -2.93 -14.60 8.11
N GLU A 49 -2.80 -14.75 6.80
CA GLU A 49 -1.90 -13.95 6.00
C GLU A 49 -2.72 -12.79 5.40
N GLN A 50 -2.49 -11.58 5.90
CA GLN A 50 -3.08 -10.38 5.30
C GLN A 50 -2.48 -10.22 3.90
N ARG A 51 -3.16 -10.75 2.88
CA ARG A 51 -2.80 -10.47 1.50
C ARG A 51 -3.05 -8.99 1.25
N LYS A 52 -1.98 -8.20 1.25
CA LYS A 52 -1.95 -6.88 0.59
C LYS A 52 -1.99 -7.10 -0.93
N GLN A 53 -3.04 -7.75 -1.43
CA GLN A 53 -3.35 -7.63 -2.84
C GLN A 53 -3.99 -6.26 -2.99
N PRO A 54 -3.36 -5.28 -3.67
CA PRO A 54 -4.12 -4.18 -4.20
C PRO A 54 -5.10 -4.84 -5.17
N VAL A 55 -6.37 -4.89 -4.77
CA VAL A 55 -7.45 -5.19 -5.71
C VAL A 55 -7.42 -4.04 -6.69
N GLN A 56 -6.64 -4.19 -7.75
CA GLN A 56 -6.45 -3.21 -8.79
C GLN A 56 -7.65 -3.32 -9.72
N ILE A 57 -8.84 -3.00 -9.18
CA ILE A 57 -9.93 -2.60 -10.05
C ILE A 57 -9.44 -1.29 -10.63
N SER A 58 -9.19 -1.28 -11.94
CA SER A 58 -8.85 -0.11 -12.74
C SER A 58 -10.09 0.80 -12.83
N ILE A 59 -10.59 1.25 -11.69
CA ILE A 59 -11.63 2.27 -11.63
C ILE A 59 -10.93 3.58 -11.95
N ASP A 60 -11.48 4.32 -12.91
CA ASP A 60 -11.02 5.66 -13.19
C ASP A 60 -11.18 6.51 -11.91
N PRO A 61 -10.13 7.17 -11.41
CA PRO A 61 -10.23 8.06 -10.26
C PRO A 61 -11.33 9.12 -10.40
N LEU A 62 -11.67 9.54 -11.63
CA LEU A 62 -12.77 10.48 -11.87
C LEU A 62 -14.14 9.84 -11.57
N GLU A 63 -14.39 8.62 -12.05
CA GLU A 63 -15.63 7.89 -11.75
C GLU A 63 -15.74 7.61 -10.26
N LEU A 64 -14.65 7.17 -9.62
CA LEU A 64 -14.60 6.92 -8.19
C LEU A 64 -14.93 8.17 -7.37
N ALA A 65 -14.41 9.34 -7.77
CA ALA A 65 -14.73 10.59 -7.12
C ALA A 65 -16.20 10.98 -7.28
N ARG A 66 -16.79 10.73 -8.45
CA ARG A 66 -18.22 10.99 -8.70
C ARG A 66 -19.12 10.10 -7.85
N ASP A 67 -18.78 8.82 -7.72
CA ASP A 67 -19.48 7.91 -6.82
C ASP A 67 -19.43 8.45 -5.39
N TYR A 68 -18.25 8.90 -4.93
CA TYR A 68 -18.12 9.51 -3.61
C TYR A 68 -18.96 10.78 -3.45
N ILE A 69 -19.03 11.65 -4.46
CA ILE A 69 -19.91 12.82 -4.45
C ILE A 69 -21.39 12.41 -4.36
N GLU A 70 -21.81 11.40 -5.13
CA GLU A 70 -23.19 10.88 -5.11
C GLU A 70 -23.57 10.37 -3.72
N TYR A 71 -22.64 9.69 -3.05
CA TYR A 71 -22.81 9.25 -1.66
C TYR A 71 -22.52 10.34 -0.61
N SER A 72 -22.33 11.59 -1.02
CA SER A 72 -22.02 12.73 -0.13
C SER A 72 -20.74 12.57 0.70
N GLN A 73 -19.84 11.69 0.27
CA GLN A 73 -18.51 11.44 0.83
C GLN A 73 -17.51 12.45 0.24
N LEU A 74 -17.72 13.74 0.54
CA LEU A 74 -17.02 14.84 -0.12
C LEU A 74 -15.52 14.89 0.24
N ASP A 75 -15.14 14.49 1.45
CA ASP A 75 -13.74 14.48 1.88
C ASP A 75 -12.95 13.36 1.19
N GLU A 76 -13.58 12.20 1.02
CA GLU A 76 -13.03 11.08 0.26
C GLU A 76 -12.91 11.44 -1.23
N ALA A 77 -13.94 12.06 -1.81
CA ALA A 77 -13.92 12.54 -3.20
C ALA A 77 -12.75 13.51 -3.44
N LYS A 78 -12.58 14.51 -2.56
CA LYS A 78 -11.45 15.45 -2.60
C LYS A 78 -10.11 14.71 -2.54
N SER A 79 -9.93 13.81 -1.58
CA SER A 79 -8.68 13.07 -1.42
C SER A 79 -8.33 12.21 -2.64
N VAL A 80 -9.33 11.59 -3.28
CA VAL A 80 -9.12 10.82 -4.51
C VAL A 80 -8.70 11.71 -5.66
N LEU A 81 -9.39 12.83 -5.86
CA LEU A 81 -9.08 13.78 -6.94
C LEU A 81 -7.71 14.45 -6.74
N GLU A 82 -7.38 14.89 -5.53
CA GLU A 82 -6.06 15.46 -5.21
C GLU A 82 -4.94 14.46 -5.58
N LYS A 83 -5.04 13.22 -5.12
CA LYS A 83 -4.08 12.16 -5.45
C LYS A 83 -4.02 11.88 -6.95
N ALA A 84 -5.17 11.87 -7.63
CA ALA A 84 -5.24 11.60 -9.06
C ALA A 84 -4.59 12.71 -9.88
N ILE A 85 -4.80 13.97 -9.50
CA ILE A 85 -4.18 15.13 -10.15
C ILE A 85 -2.66 15.12 -9.96
N LEU A 86 -2.16 14.78 -8.77
CA LEU A 86 -0.71 14.66 -8.54
C LEU A 86 -0.07 13.57 -9.42
N GLN A 87 -0.82 12.53 -9.79
CA GLN A 87 -0.36 11.47 -10.69
C GLN A 87 -0.54 11.82 -12.18
N GLN A 88 -1.61 12.54 -12.52
CA GLN A 88 -2.00 12.89 -13.89
C GLN A 88 -2.39 14.38 -13.99
N PRO A 89 -1.41 15.29 -13.89
CA PRO A 89 -1.68 16.73 -13.86
C PRO A 89 -2.16 17.31 -15.20
N GLU A 90 -2.01 16.56 -16.30
CA GLU A 90 -2.48 17.00 -17.62
C GLU A 90 -4.00 16.82 -17.78
N ARG A 91 -4.65 16.04 -16.91
CA ARG A 91 -6.06 15.71 -17.04
C ARG A 91 -6.95 16.81 -16.45
N VAL A 92 -7.32 17.74 -17.33
CA VAL A 92 -8.16 18.91 -17.02
C VAL A 92 -9.48 18.56 -16.32
N GLU A 93 -10.12 17.45 -16.70
CA GLU A 93 -11.39 17.00 -16.09
C GLU A 93 -11.30 16.83 -14.57
N LEU A 94 -10.17 16.30 -14.05
CA LEU A 94 -9.97 16.11 -12.62
C LEU A 94 -9.88 17.46 -11.89
N HIS A 95 -9.26 18.45 -12.53
CA HIS A 95 -9.16 19.80 -11.98
C HIS A 95 -10.53 20.47 -11.87
N HIS A 96 -11.36 20.35 -12.91
CA HIS A 96 -12.73 20.92 -12.89
C HIS A 96 -13.55 20.36 -11.74
N GLU A 97 -13.59 19.02 -11.60
CA GLU A 97 -14.36 18.36 -10.56
C GLU A 97 -13.87 18.74 -9.15
N LEU A 98 -12.55 18.83 -8.94
CA LEU A 98 -11.97 19.24 -7.65
C LEU A 98 -12.27 20.70 -7.31
N LEU A 99 -12.19 21.61 -8.29
CA LEU A 99 -12.49 23.03 -8.09
C LEU A 99 -13.96 23.27 -7.75
N ASP A 100 -14.86 22.54 -8.41
CA ASP A 100 -16.29 22.56 -8.10
C ASP A 100 -16.57 22.06 -6.69
N LEU A 101 -15.88 20.98 -6.27
CA LEU A 101 -15.90 20.49 -4.89
C LEU A 101 -15.43 21.58 -3.90
N TYR A 102 -14.27 22.18 -4.10
CA TYR A 102 -13.77 23.25 -3.22
C TYR A 102 -14.71 24.45 -3.13
N ARG A 103 -15.35 24.83 -4.25
CA ARG A 103 -16.36 25.89 -4.28
C ARG A 103 -17.59 25.53 -3.46
N SER A 104 -18.08 24.28 -3.60
CA SER A 104 -19.26 23.79 -2.90
C SER A 104 -19.03 23.65 -1.38
N THR A 105 -17.86 23.16 -0.97
CA THR A 105 -17.49 22.96 0.44
C THR A 105 -16.89 24.20 1.09
N ARG A 106 -16.60 25.26 0.31
CA ARG A 106 -15.88 26.47 0.72
C ARG A 106 -14.54 26.16 1.40
N ASP A 107 -13.87 25.10 0.94
CA ASP A 107 -12.62 24.63 1.52
C ASP A 107 -11.42 25.40 0.95
N ALA A 108 -11.25 26.63 1.44
CA ALA A 108 -10.15 27.49 1.05
C ALA A 108 -8.78 26.94 1.49
N SER A 109 -8.75 26.18 2.60
CA SER A 109 -7.53 25.55 3.11
C SER A 109 -6.98 24.51 2.14
N GLY A 110 -7.80 23.53 1.76
CA GLY A 110 -7.41 22.47 0.83
C GLY A 110 -7.01 23.03 -0.53
N PHE A 111 -7.78 24.00 -1.04
CA PHE A 111 -7.45 24.72 -2.27
C PHE A 111 -6.05 25.33 -2.26
N ASN A 112 -5.67 26.04 -1.18
CA ASN A 112 -4.36 26.69 -1.09
C ASN A 112 -3.21 25.67 -1.02
N ILE A 113 -3.42 24.55 -0.34
CA ILE A 113 -2.43 23.46 -0.27
C ILE A 113 -2.22 22.88 -1.67
N MET A 114 -3.30 22.49 -2.34
CA MET A 114 -3.22 21.90 -3.68
C MET A 114 -2.62 22.88 -4.71
N LEU A 115 -2.97 24.16 -4.62
CA LEU A 115 -2.41 25.20 -5.48
C LEU A 115 -0.88 25.32 -5.31
N ASN A 116 -0.39 25.22 -4.08
CA ASN A 116 1.05 25.22 -3.82
C ASN A 116 1.72 23.96 -4.40
N GLU A 117 1.15 22.78 -4.18
CA GLU A 117 1.69 21.51 -4.71
C GLU A 117 1.76 21.54 -6.25
N LEU A 118 0.72 22.05 -6.92
CA LEU A 118 0.72 22.22 -8.38
C LEU A 118 1.76 23.23 -8.88
N SER A 119 1.98 24.31 -8.12
CA SER A 119 3.00 25.31 -8.44
C SER A 119 4.42 24.76 -8.33
N GLU A 120 4.67 23.88 -7.36
CA GLU A 120 5.94 23.18 -7.19
C GLU A 120 6.20 22.20 -8.34
N LEU A 121 5.15 21.51 -8.80
CA LEU A 121 5.20 20.59 -9.94
C LEU A 121 5.34 21.30 -11.31
N LYS A 122 5.32 22.64 -11.34
CA LYS A 122 5.37 23.48 -12.56
C LYS A 122 4.32 23.10 -13.61
N VAL A 123 3.16 22.66 -13.14
CA VAL A 123 2.02 22.30 -14.01
C VAL A 123 1.39 23.59 -14.56
N GLU A 124 0.97 23.58 -15.82
CA GLU A 124 0.21 24.68 -16.39
C GLU A 124 -1.17 24.75 -15.73
N LEU A 125 -1.34 25.77 -14.87
CA LEU A 125 -2.59 26.01 -14.17
C LEU A 125 -3.65 26.52 -15.15
N ILE A 126 -4.78 25.80 -15.22
CA ILE A 126 -5.97 26.28 -15.94
C ILE A 126 -6.49 27.59 -15.33
N ASP A 127 -7.14 28.41 -16.15
CA ASP A 127 -7.60 29.74 -15.73
C ASP A 127 -8.61 29.70 -14.58
N GLU A 128 -9.31 28.59 -14.39
CA GLU A 128 -10.25 28.39 -13.28
C GLU A 128 -9.58 28.40 -11.90
N TRP A 129 -8.34 27.90 -11.78
CA TRP A 129 -7.57 28.02 -10.53
C TRP A 129 -7.34 29.49 -10.17
N LYS A 130 -7.09 30.36 -11.16
CA LYS A 130 -6.91 31.80 -10.93
C LYS A 130 -8.22 32.47 -10.53
N GLN A 131 -9.32 32.08 -11.17
CA GLN A 131 -10.66 32.59 -10.83
C GLN A 131 -11.05 32.23 -9.40
N LEU A 132 -10.87 30.97 -9.00
CA LEU A 132 -11.21 30.51 -7.66
C LEU A 132 -10.28 31.12 -6.59
N ASN A 133 -9.00 31.32 -6.91
CA ASN A 133 -8.08 32.06 -6.04
C ASN A 133 -8.54 33.51 -5.81
N THR A 134 -9.10 34.15 -6.84
CA THR A 134 -9.68 35.49 -6.71
C THR A 134 -10.95 35.46 -5.86
N TYR A 135 -11.79 34.44 -6.03
CA TYR A 135 -12.99 34.24 -5.22
C TYR A 135 -12.70 34.08 -3.73
N PHE A 136 -11.65 33.34 -3.35
CA PHE A 136 -11.28 33.16 -1.94
C PHE A 136 -10.51 34.35 -1.33
N LYS A 137 -9.97 35.24 -2.16
CA LYS A 137 -9.23 36.44 -1.72
C LYS A 137 -10.10 37.71 -1.63
N GLY A 138 -11.30 37.70 -2.21
CA GLY A 138 -12.28 38.79 -2.17
C GLY A 138 -13.21 38.67 -0.97
#